data_AF-A0A094EVV1-F1
#
_entry.id   AF-A0A094EVV1-F1
#
_cell.length_a   1.000
_cell.length_b   1.000
_cell.length_c   1.000
_cell.angle_alpha   90.00
_cell.angle_beta   90.00
_cell.angle_gamma   90.00
#
_symmetry.space_group_name_H-M   'P 1'
#
loop_
_entity.id
_entity.type
_entity.pdbx_description
1 polymer ?
#
loop_
_entity_poly.entity_id
_entity_poly.type
_entity_poly.pdbx_seq_one_letter_code
_entity_poly.pdbx_strand_id
1 'polypeptide(L)'
;MIRLPAAVRIAIFLAISVSIVLYSHVADSEAIRSICADTEWNPALVFTCSESVGGIGNIRNSILNCVRFAISAGAALVEPAIVLRNDADSAEIRTSVKTDMGYMLDPAHFRESLRISCPGKKVYDWIEELKGKLFHDQIALLPESLEEKVPSTGLAAQRSGGNLLKPGSASTSSLHQREP
;
A
#
# COMPACT_ATOMS: atom_id res chain seq x y z
N MET A 1 -37.93 19.09 29.94
CA MET A 1 -36.69 19.81 29.60
C MET A 1 -35.71 19.66 30.76
N ILE A 2 -34.69 18.80 30.63
CA ILE A 2 -33.72 18.56 31.72
C ILE A 2 -32.68 19.67 31.69
N ARG A 3 -32.67 20.53 32.71
CA ARG A 3 -31.71 21.64 32.83
C ARG A 3 -30.52 21.14 33.65
N LEU A 4 -29.45 20.74 32.95
CA LEU A 4 -28.22 20.30 33.61
C LEU A 4 -27.57 21.48 34.36
N PRO A 5 -27.00 21.24 35.56
CA PRO A 5 -26.26 22.26 36.30
C PRO A 5 -25.05 22.75 35.50
N ALA A 6 -24.66 24.01 35.71
CA ALA A 6 -23.60 24.68 34.95
C ALA A 6 -22.28 23.89 34.96
N ALA A 7 -21.93 23.27 36.09
CA ALA A 7 -20.74 22.44 36.23
C ALA A 7 -20.74 21.23 35.27
N VAL A 8 -21.89 20.58 35.08
CA VAL A 8 -21.98 19.41 34.18
C VAL A 8 -21.90 19.84 32.71
N ARG A 9 -22.46 20.99 32.36
CA ARG A 9 -22.30 21.56 31.01
C ARG A 9 -20.84 21.86 30.70
N ILE A 10 -20.13 22.52 31.62
CA ILE A 10 -18.70 22.84 31.46
C ILE A 10 -17.87 21.55 31.35
N ALA A 11 -18.13 20.55 32.19
CA ALA A 11 -17.44 19.26 32.13
C ALA A 11 -17.63 18.54 30.78
N ILE A 12 -18.86 18.55 30.24
CA ILE A 12 -19.14 17.97 28.92
C ILE A 12 -18.40 18.73 27.81
N PHE A 13 -18.43 20.07 27.82
CA PHE A 13 -17.69 20.86 26.83
C PHE A 13 -16.18 20.62 26.89
N LEU A 14 -15.60 20.57 28.08
CA LEU A 14 -14.17 20.29 28.26
C LEU A 14 -13.82 18.88 27.79
N ALA A 15 -14.58 17.86 28.19
CA ALA A 15 -14.35 16.48 27.75
C ALA A 15 -14.47 16.31 26.23
N ILE A 16 -15.46 16.95 25.61
CA ILE A 16 -15.63 16.95 24.14
C ILE A 16 -14.45 17.69 23.48
N SER A 17 -14.09 18.88 23.95
CA SER A 17 -12.99 19.65 23.35
C SER A 17 -11.64 18.95 23.45
N VAL A 18 -11.31 18.36 24.61
CA VAL A 18 -10.07 17.59 24.82
C VAL A 18 -10.07 16.33 23.96
N SER A 19 -11.20 15.62 23.86
CA SER A 19 -11.33 14.44 22.99
C SER A 19 -11.14 14.82 21.53
N ILE A 20 -11.76 15.92 21.06
CA ILE A 20 -11.60 16.42 19.69
C ILE A 20 -10.14 16.76 19.41
N VAL A 21 -9.48 17.55 20.28
CA VAL A 21 -8.09 17.98 20.07
C VAL A 21 -7.14 16.78 20.07
N LEU A 22 -7.28 15.84 21.01
CA LEU A 22 -6.43 14.64 21.06
C LEU A 22 -6.65 13.70 19.86
N TYR A 23 -7.89 13.53 19.40
CA TYR A 23 -8.18 12.70 18.23
C TYR A 23 -7.72 13.34 16.92
N SER A 24 -7.88 14.66 16.77
CA SER A 24 -7.47 15.36 15.55
C SER A 24 -5.95 15.34 15.35
N HIS A 25 -5.14 15.40 16.41
CA HIS A 25 -3.68 15.41 16.28
C HIS A 25 -3.06 14.04 15.90
N VAL A 26 -3.72 12.92 16.21
CA VAL A 26 -3.22 11.58 15.85
C VAL A 26 -3.53 11.22 14.39
N ALA A 27 -4.57 11.83 13.83
CA ALA A 27 -5.08 11.57 12.49
C ALA A 27 -4.55 12.54 11.40
N ASP A 28 -3.90 13.64 11.80
CA ASP A 28 -3.48 14.74 10.93
C ASP A 28 -1.94 14.77 10.76
N SER A 29 -1.47 14.44 9.55
CA SER A 29 -0.06 14.53 9.18
C SER A 29 0.16 15.54 8.05
N GLU A 30 0.90 16.61 8.34
CA GLU A 30 1.29 17.63 7.35
C GLU A 30 2.06 17.03 6.17
N ALA A 31 2.96 16.07 6.43
CA ALA A 31 3.71 15.39 5.39
C ALA A 31 2.82 14.59 4.43
N ILE A 32 1.80 13.89 4.95
CA ILE A 32 0.84 13.17 4.11
C ILE A 32 -0.01 14.16 3.31
N ARG A 33 -0.44 15.27 3.91
CA ARG A 33 -1.21 16.31 3.22
C ARG A 33 -0.45 16.91 2.06
N SER A 34 0.83 17.24 2.23
CA SER A 34 1.67 17.78 1.17
C SER A 34 1.75 16.81 -0.01
N ILE A 35 2.08 15.54 0.24
CA ILE A 35 2.19 14.53 -0.83
C ILE A 35 0.84 14.32 -1.50
N CYS A 36 -0.25 14.27 -0.72
CA CYS A 36 -1.59 14.07 -1.25
C CYS A 36 -2.07 15.24 -2.13
N ALA A 37 -1.72 16.47 -1.77
CA ALA A 37 -2.06 17.67 -2.54
C ALA A 37 -1.33 17.69 -3.89
N ASP A 38 -0.10 17.19 -3.93
CA ASP A 38 0.72 17.12 -5.15
C ASP A 38 0.42 15.88 -6.01
N THR A 39 -0.45 14.98 -5.55
CA THR A 39 -0.78 13.72 -6.23
C THR A 39 -1.90 13.93 -7.26
N GLU A 40 -1.67 13.49 -8.50
CA GLU A 40 -2.72 13.38 -9.52
C GLU A 40 -3.50 12.06 -9.34
N TRP A 41 -4.81 12.15 -9.14
CA TRP A 41 -5.66 11.00 -8.81
C TRP A 41 -6.22 10.31 -10.06
N ASN A 42 -5.95 9.00 -10.19
CA ASN A 42 -6.45 8.18 -11.29
C ASN A 42 -7.57 7.22 -10.80
N PRO A 43 -8.83 7.45 -11.20
CA PRO A 43 -9.96 6.60 -10.77
C PRO A 43 -9.94 5.19 -11.39
N ALA A 44 -9.08 4.94 -12.38
CA ALA A 44 -8.90 3.63 -13.00
C ALA A 44 -7.83 2.76 -12.30
N LEU A 45 -7.15 3.28 -11.27
CA LEU A 45 -6.17 2.54 -10.49
C LEU A 45 -6.70 2.29 -9.07
N VAL A 46 -6.72 1.02 -8.66
CA VAL A 46 -7.14 0.62 -7.32
C VAL A 46 -6.14 -0.37 -6.75
N PHE A 47 -5.68 -0.09 -5.53
CA PHE A 47 -4.78 -0.96 -4.78
C PHE A 47 -5.57 -1.79 -3.77
N THR A 48 -5.10 -3.01 -3.54
CA THR A 48 -5.65 -3.95 -2.56
C THR A 48 -4.52 -4.37 -1.61
N CYS A 49 -4.71 -4.15 -0.30
CA CYS A 49 -3.68 -4.41 0.71
C CYS A 49 -4.02 -5.67 1.54
N SER A 50 -4.36 -6.76 0.87
CA SER A 50 -5.00 -7.93 1.50
C SER A 50 -4.05 -9.08 1.85
N GLU A 51 -2.74 -8.89 1.69
CA GLU A 51 -1.69 -9.90 1.92
C GLU A 51 -0.85 -9.59 3.16
N SER A 52 -1.41 -8.84 4.11
CA SER A 52 -0.74 -8.44 5.34
C SER A 52 -0.66 -9.62 6.31
N VAL A 53 0.56 -10.04 6.66
CA VAL A 53 0.83 -11.21 7.51
C VAL A 53 1.74 -10.84 8.67
N GLY A 54 1.44 -11.35 9.88
CA GLY A 54 2.36 -11.26 11.02
C GLY A 54 1.67 -10.81 12.31
N GLY A 55 2.46 -10.26 13.24
CA GLY A 55 1.93 -9.58 14.42
C GLY A 55 1.48 -8.15 14.09
N ILE A 56 0.84 -7.47 15.05
CA ILE A 56 0.27 -6.12 14.86
C ILE A 56 1.26 -5.10 14.27
N GLY A 57 2.55 -5.17 14.63
CA GLY A 57 3.59 -4.30 14.06
C GLY A 57 3.82 -4.54 12.56
N ASN A 58 3.85 -5.82 12.14
CA ASN A 58 4.00 -6.18 10.73
C ASN A 58 2.78 -5.76 9.92
N ILE A 59 1.58 -6.03 10.45
CA ILE A 59 0.32 -5.64 9.81
C ILE A 59 0.26 -4.12 9.63
N ARG A 60 0.54 -3.35 10.67
CA ARG A 60 0.57 -1.89 10.60
C ARG A 60 1.57 -1.39 9.57
N ASN A 61 2.79 -1.91 9.58
CA ASN A 61 3.83 -1.50 8.62
C ASN A 61 3.44 -1.86 7.18
N SER A 62 2.90 -3.06 6.96
CA SER A 62 2.44 -3.51 5.64
C SER A 62 1.33 -2.61 5.09
N ILE A 63 0.32 -2.30 5.90
CA ILE A 63 -0.78 -1.40 5.54
C ILE A 63 -0.26 0.01 5.25
N LEU A 64 0.59 0.57 6.12
CA LEU A 64 1.13 1.93 5.92
C LEU A 64 1.97 2.05 4.65
N ASN A 65 2.76 1.03 4.32
CA ASN A 65 3.53 1.00 3.07
C ASN A 65 2.60 0.89 1.86
N CYS A 66 1.57 0.05 1.91
CA CYS A 66 0.60 -0.07 0.84
C CYS A 66 -0.18 1.24 0.61
N VAL A 67 -0.57 1.93 1.69
CA VAL A 67 -1.18 3.28 1.62
C VAL A 67 -0.23 4.26 0.96
N ARG A 68 1.06 4.29 1.36
CA ARG A 68 2.07 5.16 0.77
C ARG A 68 2.19 4.94 -0.73
N PHE A 69 2.31 3.69 -1.17
CA PHE A 69 2.40 3.38 -2.60
C PHE A 69 1.14 3.80 -3.36
N ALA A 70 -0.03 3.56 -2.79
CA ALA A 70 -1.29 3.95 -3.42
C ALA A 70 -1.42 5.49 -3.52
N ILE A 71 -0.96 6.26 -2.53
CA ILE A 71 -0.90 7.74 -2.64
C ILE A 71 0.09 8.12 -3.74
N SER A 72 1.32 7.61 -3.72
CA SER A 72 2.33 7.96 -4.73
C SER A 72 1.91 7.60 -6.16
N ALA A 73 1.07 6.59 -6.34
CA ALA A 73 0.52 6.18 -7.64
C ALA A 73 -0.81 6.90 -8.02
N GLY A 74 -1.35 7.76 -7.15
CA GLY A 74 -2.65 8.40 -7.38
C GLY A 74 -3.83 7.43 -7.36
N ALA A 75 -3.69 6.27 -6.72
CA ALA A 75 -4.65 5.18 -6.77
C ALA A 75 -5.65 5.21 -5.61
N ALA A 76 -6.87 4.76 -5.89
CA ALA A 76 -7.83 4.40 -4.86
C ALA A 76 -7.36 3.17 -4.08
N LEU A 77 -7.98 2.90 -2.93
CA LEU A 77 -7.64 1.79 -2.04
C LEU A 77 -8.89 1.01 -1.67
N VAL A 78 -8.79 -0.31 -1.60
CA VAL A 78 -9.77 -1.14 -0.88
C VAL A 78 -9.30 -1.29 0.57
N GLU A 79 -10.23 -1.19 1.53
CA GLU A 79 -9.94 -1.38 2.94
C GLU A 79 -9.07 -2.65 3.15
N PRO A 80 -7.93 -2.53 3.85
CA PRO A 80 -7.02 -3.65 4.01
C PRO A 80 -7.67 -4.84 4.70
N ALA A 81 -7.22 -6.05 4.32
CA ALA A 81 -7.58 -7.27 5.01
C ALA A 81 -6.32 -7.89 5.64
N ILE A 82 -6.52 -8.62 6.73
CA ILE A 82 -5.45 -9.28 7.48
C ILE A 82 -5.51 -10.77 7.19
N VAL A 83 -4.36 -11.36 6.86
CA VAL A 83 -4.24 -12.81 6.73
C VAL A 83 -4.09 -13.41 8.12
N LEU A 84 -4.99 -14.33 8.48
CA LEU A 84 -4.94 -15.04 9.75
C LEU A 84 -3.77 -16.02 9.77
N ARG A 85 -3.19 -16.22 10.95
CA ARG A 85 -2.21 -17.29 11.19
C ARG A 85 -2.95 -18.60 11.45
N ASN A 86 -2.31 -19.73 11.17
CA ASN A 86 -2.85 -21.00 11.61
C ASN A 86 -2.70 -21.12 13.13
N ASP A 87 -3.81 -21.31 13.84
CA ASP A 87 -3.83 -21.44 15.31
C ASP A 87 -3.16 -22.74 15.79
N ALA A 88 -3.12 -23.77 14.95
CA ALA A 88 -2.49 -25.06 15.25
C ALA A 88 -0.99 -25.08 14.95
N ASP A 89 -0.52 -24.23 14.04
CA ASP A 89 0.90 -24.09 13.70
C ASP A 89 1.26 -22.62 13.47
N SER A 90 1.82 -21.99 14.51
CA SER A 90 2.26 -20.59 14.46
C SER A 90 3.37 -20.30 13.45
N ALA A 91 4.04 -21.33 12.91
CA ALA A 91 5.00 -21.19 11.82
C ALA A 91 4.31 -21.01 10.45
N GLU A 92 3.07 -21.46 10.30
CA GLU A 92 2.25 -21.26 9.11
C GLU A 92 1.52 -19.90 9.18
N ILE A 93 2.27 -18.86 8.82
CA ILE A 93 1.79 -17.47 8.89
C ILE A 93 0.97 -17.04 7.67
N ARG A 94 1.05 -17.77 6.55
CA ARG A 94 0.36 -17.47 5.29
C ARG A 94 -0.76 -18.46 5.05
N THR A 95 -1.87 -18.30 5.78
CA THR A 95 -3.09 -19.01 5.43
C THR A 95 -3.81 -18.28 4.29
N SER A 96 -4.70 -18.95 3.57
CA SER A 96 -5.60 -18.27 2.62
C SER A 96 -6.81 -17.63 3.30
N VAL A 97 -6.87 -17.66 4.64
CA VAL A 97 -8.00 -17.16 5.42
C VAL A 97 -7.74 -15.69 5.77
N LYS A 98 -8.66 -14.83 5.33
CA LYS A 98 -8.60 -13.39 5.56
C LYS A 98 -9.66 -12.96 6.56
N THR A 99 -9.33 -11.97 7.37
CA THR A 99 -10.25 -11.28 8.28
C THR A 99 -10.18 -9.78 8.03
N ASP A 100 -11.17 -9.06 8.54
CA ASP A 100 -11.23 -7.61 8.46
C ASP A 100 -10.10 -6.95 9.25
N MET A 101 -9.80 -5.70 8.91
CA MET A 101 -8.81 -4.88 9.60
C MET A 101 -9.12 -4.71 11.10
N GLY A 102 -10.40 -4.81 11.48
CA GLY A 102 -10.92 -4.74 12.86
C GLY A 102 -10.35 -5.81 13.79
N TYR A 103 -9.81 -6.91 13.26
CA TYR A 103 -9.17 -7.95 14.05
C TYR A 103 -7.96 -7.46 14.86
N MET A 104 -7.20 -6.48 14.35
CA MET A 104 -6.00 -5.94 15.03
C MET A 104 -5.91 -4.42 15.06
N LEU A 105 -6.71 -3.72 14.26
CA LEU A 105 -6.63 -2.28 14.06
C LEU A 105 -8.05 -1.68 14.08
N ASP A 106 -8.15 -0.35 14.18
CA ASP A 106 -9.43 0.35 14.15
C ASP A 106 -9.70 0.86 12.71
N PRO A 107 -10.65 0.25 11.97
CA PRO A 107 -10.96 0.67 10.60
C PRO A 107 -11.57 2.07 10.54
N ALA A 108 -12.36 2.47 11.55
CA ALA A 108 -12.98 3.78 11.58
C ALA A 108 -11.93 4.88 11.77
N HIS A 109 -11.01 4.68 12.71
CA HIS A 109 -9.87 5.58 12.91
C HIS A 109 -9.00 5.65 11.65
N PHE A 110 -8.74 4.52 10.99
CA PHE A 110 -7.97 4.47 9.75
C PHE A 110 -8.60 5.29 8.63
N ARG A 111 -9.89 5.09 8.37
CA ARG A 111 -10.63 5.83 7.33
C ARG A 111 -10.67 7.32 7.63
N GLU A 112 -10.96 7.68 8.88
CA GLU A 112 -11.04 9.08 9.27
C GLU A 112 -9.68 9.77 9.17
N SER A 113 -8.60 9.09 9.60
CA SER A 113 -7.24 9.61 9.45
C SER A 113 -6.86 9.84 7.99
N LEU A 114 -7.17 8.89 7.11
CA LEU A 114 -6.93 9.06 5.67
C LEU A 114 -7.80 10.16 5.07
N ARG A 115 -9.06 10.30 5.50
CA ARG A 115 -9.96 11.35 5.01
C ARG A 115 -9.47 12.74 5.40
N ILE A 116 -8.96 12.91 6.63
CA ILE A 116 -8.43 14.19 7.14
C ILE A 116 -7.08 14.53 6.50
N SER A 117 -6.20 13.54 6.36
CA SER A 117 -4.84 13.74 5.85
C SER A 117 -4.77 13.72 4.31
N CYS A 118 -5.67 13.01 3.64
CA CYS A 118 -5.64 12.84 2.19
C CYS A 118 -7.05 12.72 1.56
N PRO A 119 -7.80 13.83 1.46
CA PRO A 119 -9.21 13.80 1.02
C PRO A 119 -9.41 13.36 -0.44
N GLY A 120 -8.38 13.46 -1.30
CA GLY A 120 -8.45 12.98 -2.68
C GLY A 120 -8.43 11.45 -2.80
N LYS A 121 -8.02 10.74 -1.74
CA LYS A 121 -7.91 9.29 -1.76
C LYS A 121 -9.26 8.63 -1.51
N LYS A 122 -9.78 7.94 -2.53
CA LYS A 122 -10.96 7.09 -2.38
C LYS A 122 -10.60 5.77 -1.69
N VAL A 123 -11.37 5.41 -0.66
CA VAL A 123 -11.31 4.12 0.03
C VAL A 123 -12.63 3.38 -0.20
N TYR A 124 -12.57 2.16 -0.71
CA TYR A 124 -13.70 1.23 -0.87
C TYR A 124 -13.72 0.27 0.31
N ASP A 125 -14.90 -0.18 0.74
CA ASP A 125 -15.02 -1.10 1.88
C ASP A 125 -14.59 -2.51 1.45
N TRP A 126 -14.98 -2.92 0.25
CA TRP A 126 -14.72 -4.27 -0.27
C TRP A 126 -14.37 -4.25 -1.76
N ILE A 127 -13.66 -5.28 -2.23
CA ILE A 127 -13.32 -5.42 -3.65
C ILE A 127 -14.57 -5.63 -4.52
N GLU A 128 -15.65 -6.13 -3.93
CA GLU A 128 -16.97 -6.32 -4.53
C GLU A 128 -17.55 -5.03 -5.12
N GLU A 129 -17.25 -3.86 -4.54
CA GLU A 129 -17.70 -2.56 -5.05
C GLU A 129 -17.08 -2.19 -6.41
N LEU A 130 -16.06 -2.94 -6.82
CA LEU A 130 -15.42 -2.80 -8.12
C LEU A 130 -16.03 -3.73 -9.17
N LYS A 131 -16.93 -4.65 -8.78
CA LYS A 131 -17.60 -5.56 -9.73
C LYS A 131 -18.38 -4.75 -10.77
N GLY A 132 -18.22 -5.14 -12.04
CA GLY A 132 -18.85 -4.46 -13.18
C GLY A 132 -18.07 -3.26 -13.73
N LYS A 133 -16.95 -2.87 -13.11
CA LYS A 133 -15.98 -1.96 -13.71
C LYS A 133 -14.97 -2.76 -14.52
N LEU A 134 -14.54 -2.20 -15.65
CA LEU A 134 -13.50 -2.79 -16.50
C LEU A 134 -12.13 -2.56 -15.85
N PHE A 135 -11.69 -3.52 -15.03
CA PHE A 135 -10.31 -3.58 -14.55
C PHE A 135 -9.62 -4.79 -15.18
N HIS A 136 -8.30 -4.69 -15.37
CA HIS A 136 -7.48 -5.86 -15.65
C HIS A 136 -7.42 -6.78 -14.43
N ASP A 137 -6.97 -8.01 -14.64
CA ASP A 137 -6.68 -8.94 -13.54
C ASP A 137 -5.71 -8.32 -12.54
N GLN A 138 -5.84 -8.69 -11.26
CA GLN A 138 -5.02 -8.15 -10.18
C GLN A 138 -3.53 -8.41 -10.44
N ILE A 139 -2.74 -7.35 -10.48
CA ILE A 139 -1.28 -7.44 -10.60
C ILE A 139 -0.68 -7.38 -9.21
N ALA A 140 0.06 -8.43 -8.84
CA ALA A 140 0.79 -8.46 -7.57
C ALA A 140 2.04 -7.58 -7.68
N LEU A 141 2.16 -6.58 -6.79
CA LEU A 141 3.33 -5.70 -6.70
C LEU A 141 4.41 -6.35 -5.82
N LEU A 142 4.96 -7.44 -6.33
CA LEU A 142 6.09 -8.14 -5.70
C LEU A 142 7.40 -7.55 -6.23
N PRO A 143 8.46 -7.40 -5.43
CA PRO A 143 9.77 -6.98 -5.96
C PRO A 143 10.21 -7.81 -7.17
N GLU A 144 9.94 -9.11 -7.14
CA GLU A 144 10.25 -10.07 -8.20
C GLU A 144 9.46 -9.82 -9.49
N SER A 145 8.33 -9.09 -9.42
CA SER A 145 7.54 -8.69 -10.59
C SER A 145 8.13 -7.48 -11.33
N LEU A 146 9.01 -6.71 -10.68
CA LEU A 146 9.63 -5.50 -11.23
C LEU A 146 10.94 -5.77 -11.96
N GLU A 147 11.48 -6.99 -11.87
CA GLU A 147 12.81 -7.34 -12.36
C GLU A 147 12.75 -8.38 -13.49
N GLU A 148 13.06 -7.94 -14.70
CA GLU A 148 13.40 -8.86 -15.78
C GLU A 148 14.83 -9.41 -15.53
N LYS A 149 14.91 -10.56 -14.84
CA LYS A 149 16.15 -11.30 -14.49
C LYS A 149 17.18 -10.53 -13.65
N VAL A 150 16.99 -10.51 -12.33
CA VAL A 150 18.11 -10.29 -11.40
C VAL A 150 18.66 -11.64 -10.92
N PRO A 151 19.99 -11.88 -11.05
CA PRO A 151 20.62 -13.07 -10.48
C PRO A 151 20.35 -13.14 -8.98
N SER A 152 20.14 -14.35 -8.45
CA SER A 152 19.85 -14.62 -7.04
C SER A 152 20.90 -14.11 -6.03
N THR A 153 22.03 -13.58 -6.51
CA THR A 153 23.09 -12.96 -5.72
C THR A 153 22.98 -11.43 -5.61
N GLY A 154 22.03 -10.78 -6.30
CA GLY A 154 21.83 -9.32 -6.24
C GLY A 154 22.94 -8.48 -6.88
N LEU A 155 23.91 -9.10 -7.56
CA LEU A 155 24.91 -8.41 -8.38
C LEU A 155 24.78 -8.83 -9.83
N ALA A 156 24.56 -7.86 -10.72
CA ALA A 156 24.89 -8.04 -12.13
C ALA A 156 26.39 -8.29 -12.23
N ALA A 157 26.79 -9.44 -12.79
CA ALA A 157 28.20 -9.77 -12.97
C ALA A 157 28.92 -8.60 -13.62
N GLN A 158 29.79 -7.93 -12.87
CA GLN A 158 30.66 -6.89 -13.42
C GLN A 158 31.50 -7.56 -14.51
N ARG A 159 31.38 -7.06 -15.75
CA ARG A 159 32.30 -7.40 -16.84
C ARG A 159 33.68 -6.86 -16.46
N SER A 160 34.43 -7.65 -15.69
CA SER A 160 35.85 -7.45 -15.48
C SER A 160 36.57 -7.77 -16.79
N GLY A 161 37.11 -6.75 -17.45
CA GLY A 161 38.02 -6.91 -18.58
C GLY A 161 39.28 -7.67 -18.18
N GLY A 162 39.77 -8.53 -19.07
CA GLY A 162 40.98 -9.33 -18.86
C GLY A 162 41.29 -10.31 -20.00
N ASN A 163 41.70 -9.78 -21.16
CA ASN A 163 42.64 -10.31 -22.16
C ASN A 163 42.66 -11.81 -22.61
N LEU A 164 42.40 -11.97 -23.92
CA LEU A 164 43.32 -12.50 -24.97
C LEU A 164 43.31 -14.00 -25.40
N LEU A 165 43.09 -14.18 -26.73
CA LEU A 165 43.42 -15.28 -27.68
C LEU A 165 42.52 -16.54 -27.63
N LYS A 166 42.00 -17.13 -28.73
CA LYS A 166 42.41 -17.12 -30.16
C LYS A 166 41.29 -17.73 -31.07
N PRO A 167 41.48 -18.03 -32.39
CA PRO A 167 40.63 -17.55 -33.48
C PRO A 167 39.96 -18.67 -34.34
N GLY A 168 39.17 -18.26 -35.35
CA GLY A 168 38.65 -19.12 -36.42
C GLY A 168 37.17 -19.48 -36.22
N SER A 169 36.29 -19.54 -37.21
CA SER A 169 36.43 -19.49 -38.67
C SER A 169 35.10 -19.00 -39.28
N ALA A 170 35.19 -18.52 -40.51
CA ALA A 170 34.15 -17.91 -41.34
C ALA A 170 32.90 -18.77 -41.61
N SER A 171 31.79 -18.09 -41.88
CA SER A 171 30.84 -18.33 -43.00
C SER A 171 29.77 -17.23 -42.97
N THR A 172 29.96 -16.12 -43.69
CA THR A 172 29.49 -15.82 -45.07
C THR A 172 27.99 -15.54 -45.21
N SER A 173 27.73 -14.38 -45.84
CA SER A 173 26.52 -13.99 -46.61
C SER A 173 25.37 -13.45 -45.75
N SER A 174 24.78 -12.28 -45.99
CA SER A 174 24.67 -11.46 -47.20
C SER A 174 24.42 -10.00 -46.81
N LEU A 175 24.95 -9.10 -47.64
CA LEU A 175 24.68 -7.68 -47.74
C LEU A 175 23.18 -7.35 -47.70
N HIS A 176 22.79 -6.29 -46.97
CA HIS A 176 22.39 -5.03 -47.62
C HIS A 176 22.56 -3.83 -46.67
N GLN A 177 23.02 -2.73 -47.24
CA GLN A 177 23.62 -1.57 -46.60
C GLN A 177 22.60 -0.50 -46.16
N ARG A 178 22.98 0.21 -45.08
CA ARG A 178 22.90 1.66 -44.80
C ARG A 178 21.97 2.56 -45.65
N GLU A 179 21.10 3.27 -44.90
CA GLU A 179 20.74 4.71 -44.92
C GLU A 179 20.28 5.42 -46.22
N PRO A 180 19.50 6.52 -46.10
CA PRO A 180 18.82 7.09 -44.93
C PRO A 180 17.32 6.73 -44.85
#